data_AF-A0A8T5DYQ3-F1
#
_entry.id   AF-A0A8T5DYQ3-F1
#
_cell.length_a   1.000
_cell.length_b   1.000
_cell.length_c   1.000
_cell.angle_alpha   90.00
_cell.angle_beta   90.00
_cell.angle_gamma   90.00
#
_symmetry.space_group_name_H-M   'P 1'
#
loop_
_entity.id
_entity.type
_entity.pdbx_description
1 polymer ?
#
loop_
_entity_poly.entity_id
_entity_poly.type
_entity_poly.pdbx_seq_one_letter_code
_entity_poly.pdbx_strand_id
1 'polypeptide(L)'
;MQDIVLPKKNEKKLLARAKELGADIMFAYEKPNPGEGMFILASKPKELDSVRKKAKQARFVVASSTDETTIRLIMEAKWVKYFTNIETSTGRNHTHYRRSNFNQVLAKLARDTGKTYLVDFSHILKVEGKKRDLLLGRIKQNIKICKKFKVPVQIATFAEDEYGLRNPSDLKAFLRYLT
;
A
#
# COMPACT_ATOMS: atom_id res chain seq x y z
N MET A 1 -9.68 -12.80 0.75
CA MET A 1 -8.90 -11.55 0.60
C MET A 1 -7.49 -12.02 0.38
N GLN A 2 -6.84 -11.58 -0.70
CA GLN A 2 -5.45 -11.89 -0.94
C GLN A 2 -4.60 -10.87 -0.20
N ASP A 3 -3.69 -11.36 0.63
CA ASP A 3 -2.72 -10.53 1.33
C ASP A 3 -1.46 -10.38 0.49
N ILE A 4 -0.80 -9.22 0.56
CA ILE A 4 0.44 -8.96 -0.16
C ILE A 4 1.58 -8.94 0.84
N VAL A 5 2.61 -9.74 0.58
CA VAL A 5 3.77 -9.93 1.47
C VAL A 5 5.08 -9.60 0.74
N LEU A 6 6.11 -9.26 1.50
CA LEU A 6 7.44 -8.86 1.00
C LEU A 6 8.51 -9.86 1.48
N PRO A 7 8.63 -11.03 0.83
CA PRO A 7 9.46 -12.12 1.34
C PRO A 7 10.96 -11.76 1.36
N LYS A 8 11.67 -12.31 2.33
CA LYS A 8 13.14 -12.20 2.50
C LYS A 8 13.80 -13.58 2.43
N LYS A 9 13.64 -14.28 1.30
CA LYS A 9 14.15 -15.65 1.07
C LYS A 9 13.57 -16.70 2.04
N ASN A 10 12.37 -16.46 2.55
CA ASN A 10 11.65 -17.28 3.52
C ASN A 10 10.24 -17.68 3.03
N GLU A 11 10.07 -17.76 1.71
CA GLU A 11 8.79 -18.01 1.03
C GLU A 11 8.11 -19.30 1.53
N LYS A 12 8.89 -20.37 1.77
CA LYS A 12 8.38 -21.64 2.29
C LYS A 12 7.73 -21.48 3.68
N LYS A 13 8.34 -20.68 4.55
CA LYS A 13 7.81 -20.43 5.90
C LYS A 13 6.55 -19.58 5.86
N LEU A 14 6.55 -18.55 5.01
CA LEU A 14 5.38 -17.71 4.77
C LEU A 14 4.19 -18.52 4.25
N LEU A 15 4.42 -19.44 3.29
CA LEU A 15 3.37 -20.33 2.77
C LEU A 15 2.84 -21.29 3.83
N ALA A 16 3.72 -21.88 4.65
CA ALA A 16 3.30 -22.77 5.74
C ALA A 16 2.41 -22.02 6.74
N ARG A 17 2.84 -20.83 7.17
CA ARG A 17 2.08 -20.01 8.11
C ARG A 17 0.79 -19.46 7.52
N ALA A 18 0.78 -19.08 6.24
CA ALA A 18 -0.42 -18.66 5.55
C ALA A 18 -1.47 -19.78 5.49
N LYS A 19 -1.04 -21.02 5.23
CA LYS A 19 -1.90 -22.20 5.26
C LYS A 19 -2.52 -22.43 6.64
N GLU A 20 -1.74 -22.29 7.71
CA GLU A 20 -2.24 -22.38 9.10
C GLU A 20 -3.30 -21.31 9.41
N LEU A 21 -3.11 -20.10 8.90
CA LEU A 21 -4.02 -18.97 9.12
C LEU A 21 -5.23 -18.96 8.16
N GLY A 22 -5.29 -19.88 7.18
CA GLY A 22 -6.27 -19.86 6.10
C GLY A 22 -6.18 -18.61 5.21
N ALA A 23 -4.98 -18.05 5.09
CA ALA A 23 -4.71 -16.86 4.29
C ALA A 23 -4.22 -17.22 2.88
N ASP A 24 -4.71 -16.49 1.88
CA ASP A 24 -4.18 -16.52 0.52
C ASP A 24 -3.20 -15.36 0.36
N ILE A 25 -1.96 -15.64 -0.05
CA ILE A 25 -0.86 -14.66 -0.09
C ILE A 25 -0.32 -14.50 -1.51
N MET A 26 0.06 -13.27 -1.85
CA MET A 26 0.79 -12.92 -3.06
C MET A 26 2.14 -12.31 -2.69
N PHE A 27 3.20 -12.73 -3.36
CA PHE A 27 4.51 -12.15 -3.15
C PHE A 27 4.68 -10.88 -3.96
N ALA A 28 5.28 -9.86 -3.35
CA ALA A 28 5.76 -8.68 -4.03
C ALA A 28 7.25 -8.47 -3.73
N TYR A 29 8.04 -8.19 -4.78
CA TYR A 29 9.49 -8.04 -4.68
C TYR A 29 9.91 -6.63 -5.13
N GLU A 30 11.00 -6.11 -4.56
CA GLU A 30 11.59 -4.84 -5.01
C GLU A 30 12.17 -4.94 -6.44
N LYS A 31 12.61 -6.15 -6.82
CA LYS A 31 13.13 -6.46 -8.14
C LYS A 31 12.06 -7.19 -8.95
N PRO A 32 12.00 -6.99 -10.29
CA PRO A 32 11.04 -7.70 -11.12
C PRO A 32 11.30 -9.20 -11.04
N ASN A 33 10.25 -9.96 -10.73
CA ASN A 33 10.23 -11.41 -10.81
C ASN A 33 9.02 -11.80 -11.68
N PRO A 34 9.22 -12.46 -12.84
CA PRO A 34 8.12 -12.79 -13.75
C PRO A 34 6.99 -13.56 -13.06
N GLY A 35 5.74 -13.12 -13.25
CA GLY A 35 4.56 -13.78 -12.68
C GLY A 35 4.23 -13.42 -11.23
N GLU A 36 5.13 -12.73 -10.52
CA GLU A 36 4.94 -12.26 -9.15
C GLU A 36 4.66 -10.75 -9.11
N GLY A 37 4.29 -10.24 -7.93
CA GLY A 37 4.13 -8.82 -7.69
C GLY A 37 5.46 -8.06 -7.67
N MET A 38 5.41 -6.78 -8.01
CA MET A 38 6.53 -5.85 -7.83
C MET A 38 6.15 -4.73 -6.86
N PHE A 39 7.02 -4.47 -5.88
CA PHE A 39 6.90 -3.36 -4.96
C PHE A 39 7.91 -2.27 -5.33
N ILE A 40 7.44 -1.03 -5.51
CA ILE A 40 8.27 0.10 -5.91
C ILE A 40 8.15 1.19 -4.85
N LEU A 41 9.28 1.51 -4.24
CA LEU A 41 9.43 2.76 -3.52
C LEU A 41 10.06 3.78 -4.47
N ALA A 42 9.28 4.77 -4.91
CA ALA A 42 9.76 5.81 -5.81
C ALA A 42 9.86 7.13 -5.03
N SER A 43 11.09 7.56 -4.74
CA SER A 43 11.35 8.86 -4.10
C SER A 43 11.38 9.99 -5.12
N LYS A 44 11.65 9.67 -6.40
CA LYS A 44 11.74 10.65 -7.49
C LYS A 44 11.03 10.14 -8.76
N PRO A 45 10.56 11.03 -9.65
CA PRO A 45 9.92 10.66 -10.91
C PRO A 45 10.74 9.70 -11.78
N LYS A 46 12.06 9.92 -11.86
CA LYS A 46 12.98 9.11 -12.69
C LYS A 46 13.00 7.63 -12.29
N GLU A 47 12.79 7.34 -11.00
CA GLU A 47 12.77 5.95 -10.50
C GLU A 47 11.57 5.20 -11.07
N LEU A 48 10.41 5.85 -11.15
CA LEU A 48 9.19 5.27 -11.72
C LEU A 48 9.35 4.95 -13.21
N ASP A 49 9.96 5.85 -13.99
CA ASP A 49 10.21 5.64 -15.42
C ASP A 49 11.19 4.49 -15.68
N SER A 50 12.24 4.37 -14.85
CA SER A 50 13.24 3.30 -14.97
C SER A 50 12.63 1.90 -14.80
N VAL A 51 11.58 1.80 -13.99
CA VAL A 51 10.92 0.54 -13.66
C VAL A 51 9.79 0.20 -14.65
N ARG A 52 9.26 1.17 -15.39
CA ARG A 52 8.13 0.98 -16.32
C ARG A 52 8.28 -0.20 -17.28
N LYS A 53 9.48 -0.42 -17.84
CA LYS A 53 9.75 -1.56 -18.75
C LYS A 53 9.71 -2.90 -18.00
N LYS A 54 10.28 -2.94 -16.79
CA LYS A 54 10.36 -4.13 -15.93
C LYS A 54 9.00 -4.51 -15.35
N ALA A 55 8.19 -3.50 -15.03
CA ALA A 55 6.83 -3.67 -14.52
C ALA A 55 5.91 -4.48 -15.45
N LYS A 56 6.19 -4.51 -16.76
CA LYS A 56 5.43 -5.34 -17.71
C LYS A 56 5.55 -6.84 -17.47
N GLN A 57 6.60 -7.28 -16.77
CA GLN A 57 6.82 -8.70 -16.45
C GLN A 57 6.15 -9.10 -15.12
N ALA A 58 5.80 -8.13 -14.29
CA ALA A 58 5.16 -8.35 -13.00
C ALA A 58 3.65 -8.57 -13.19
N ARG A 59 3.08 -9.44 -12.34
CA ARG A 59 1.62 -9.69 -12.31
C ARG A 59 0.84 -8.46 -11.84
N PHE A 60 1.41 -7.71 -10.91
CA PHE A 60 0.87 -6.43 -10.44
C PHE A 60 2.00 -5.57 -9.87
N VAL A 61 1.73 -4.27 -9.75
CA VAL A 61 2.65 -3.31 -9.15
C VAL A 61 1.99 -2.59 -7.99
N VAL A 62 2.72 -2.53 -6.88
CA VAL A 62 2.45 -1.66 -5.73
C VAL A 62 3.47 -0.53 -5.74
N ALA A 63 3.02 0.72 -5.70
CA ALA A 63 3.91 1.88 -5.65
C ALA A 63 3.69 2.71 -4.38
N SER A 64 4.77 3.26 -3.83
CA SER A 64 4.79 4.14 -2.67
C SER A 64 5.68 5.35 -2.94
N SER A 65 5.27 6.52 -2.46
CA SER A 65 6.08 7.74 -2.50
C SER A 65 5.59 8.75 -1.46
N THR A 66 6.49 9.62 -1.01
CA THR A 66 6.17 10.79 -0.17
C THR A 66 6.23 12.11 -0.95
N ASP A 67 6.74 12.09 -2.19
CA ASP A 67 6.86 13.25 -3.06
C ASP A 67 5.57 13.46 -3.87
N GLU A 68 4.99 14.66 -3.80
CA GLU A 68 3.69 14.95 -4.43
C GLU A 68 3.70 14.78 -5.95
N THR A 69 4.81 15.16 -6.60
CA THR A 69 4.97 15.02 -8.05
C THR A 69 4.97 13.55 -8.44
N THR A 70 5.74 12.74 -7.71
CA THR A 70 5.83 11.29 -7.93
C THR A 70 4.51 10.59 -7.60
N ILE A 71 3.79 11.00 -6.55
CA ILE A 71 2.45 10.48 -6.23
C ILE A 71 1.50 10.71 -7.40
N ARG A 72 1.49 11.91 -7.99
CA ARG A 72 0.64 12.19 -9.15
C ARG A 72 0.98 11.29 -10.34
N LEU A 73 2.26 11.11 -10.65
CA LEU A 73 2.70 10.21 -11.72
C LEU A 73 2.31 8.75 -11.45
N ILE A 74 2.41 8.31 -10.19
CA ILE A 74 1.91 7.00 -9.76
C ILE A 74 0.41 6.91 -10.09
N MET A 75 -0.41 7.89 -9.72
CA MET A 75 -1.85 7.88 -9.98
C MET A 75 -2.20 7.85 -11.47
N GLU A 76 -1.44 8.54 -12.33
CA GLU A 76 -1.65 8.56 -13.78
C GLU A 76 -1.18 7.26 -14.47
N ALA A 77 -0.19 6.56 -13.89
CA ALA A 77 0.37 5.34 -14.44
C ALA A 77 -0.61 4.16 -14.40
N LYS A 78 -1.23 3.81 -15.55
CA LYS A 78 -2.17 2.66 -15.66
C LYS A 78 -1.57 1.29 -15.32
N TRP A 79 -0.26 1.14 -15.41
CA TRP A 79 0.46 -0.10 -15.09
C TRP A 79 0.66 -0.29 -13.58
N VAL A 80 0.42 0.75 -12.77
CA VAL A 80 0.39 0.64 -11.31
C VAL A 80 -1.02 0.31 -10.87
N LYS A 81 -1.19 -0.84 -10.21
CA LYS A 81 -2.49 -1.32 -9.73
C LYS A 81 -2.80 -0.86 -8.30
N TYR A 82 -1.77 -0.82 -7.46
CA TYR A 82 -1.90 -0.49 -6.05
C TYR A 82 -1.00 0.68 -5.67
N PHE A 83 -1.49 1.53 -4.76
CA PHE A 83 -0.66 2.54 -4.11
C PHE A 83 -0.79 2.44 -2.59
N THR A 84 0.29 2.74 -1.88
CA THR A 84 0.37 2.63 -0.41
C THR A 84 1.28 3.73 0.17
N ASN A 85 1.24 3.92 1.49
CA ASN A 85 2.19 4.74 2.25
C ASN A 85 2.37 6.20 1.80
N ILE A 86 1.38 6.78 1.11
CA ILE A 86 1.42 8.21 0.73
C ILE A 86 1.19 9.13 1.94
N GLU A 87 0.52 8.62 2.97
CA GLU A 87 0.24 9.29 4.24
C GLU A 87 1.45 9.47 5.17
N THR A 88 2.62 8.99 4.75
CA THR A 88 3.83 8.90 5.59
C THR A 88 4.67 10.18 5.59
N SER A 89 4.21 11.23 4.91
CA SER A 89 4.91 12.52 4.86
C SER A 89 5.22 13.10 6.24
N THR A 90 6.41 13.66 6.38
CA THR A 90 6.84 14.33 7.62
C THR A 90 6.42 15.80 7.58
N GLY A 91 5.97 16.32 8.73
CA GLY A 91 5.61 17.73 8.89
C GLY A 91 4.32 17.97 9.67
N ARG A 92 4.09 19.24 10.02
CA ARG A 92 2.90 19.66 10.77
C ARG A 92 1.65 19.48 9.90
N ASN A 93 0.54 19.06 10.52
CA ASN A 93 -0.76 19.06 9.85
C ASN A 93 -1.15 20.50 9.51
N HIS A 94 -1.96 20.65 8.47
CA HIS A 94 -2.56 21.95 8.16
C HIS A 94 -3.64 22.28 9.19
N THR A 95 -3.98 23.56 9.32
CA THR A 95 -4.98 24.05 10.29
C THR A 95 -6.33 23.32 10.16
N HIS A 96 -6.73 22.95 8.93
CA HIS A 96 -8.06 22.37 8.67
C HIS A 96 -8.05 20.88 8.28
N TYR A 97 -6.89 20.27 8.01
CA TYR A 97 -6.83 18.88 7.53
C TYR A 97 -5.48 18.22 7.83
N ARG A 98 -5.47 16.88 7.88
CA ARG A 98 -4.23 16.12 8.11
C ARG A 98 -3.41 16.06 6.83
N ARG A 99 -2.10 16.23 6.96
CA ARG A 99 -1.16 16.15 5.83
C ARG A 99 -0.96 14.70 5.43
N SER A 100 -1.82 14.19 4.55
CA SER A 100 -1.80 12.78 4.10
C SER A 100 -1.35 12.59 2.64
N ASN A 101 -0.93 13.69 1.98
CA ASN A 101 -0.60 13.74 0.55
C ASN A 101 -1.68 13.15 -0.38
N PHE A 102 -2.93 13.10 0.09
CA PHE A 102 -4.05 12.56 -0.68
C PHE A 102 -5.25 13.49 -0.60
N ASN A 103 -5.85 13.76 -1.76
CA ASN A 103 -6.93 14.71 -1.91
C ASN A 103 -7.94 14.22 -2.96
N GLN A 104 -8.98 15.00 -3.19
CA GLN A 104 -10.04 14.69 -4.16
C GLN A 104 -9.54 14.55 -5.61
N VAL A 105 -8.48 15.25 -6.00
CA VAL A 105 -7.92 15.19 -7.36
C VAL A 105 -7.23 13.84 -7.56
N LEU A 106 -6.36 13.46 -6.63
CA LEU A 106 -5.68 12.17 -6.65
C LEU A 106 -6.67 11.00 -6.54
N ALA A 107 -7.74 11.15 -5.76
CA ALA A 107 -8.78 10.13 -5.66
C ALA A 107 -9.56 9.93 -6.97
N LYS A 108 -9.86 11.00 -7.70
CA LYS A 108 -10.46 10.90 -9.05
C LYS A 108 -9.52 10.18 -10.02
N LEU A 109 -8.23 10.57 -10.04
CA LEU A 109 -7.23 9.89 -10.86
C LEU A 109 -7.09 8.40 -10.51
N ALA A 110 -7.07 8.06 -9.22
CA ALA A 110 -7.03 6.68 -8.75
C ALA A 110 -8.24 5.87 -9.24
N ARG A 111 -9.45 6.43 -9.16
CA ARG A 111 -10.67 5.82 -9.69
C ARG A 111 -10.58 5.62 -11.21
N ASP A 112 -10.22 6.67 -11.95
CA ASP A 112 -10.22 6.68 -13.42
C ASP A 112 -9.15 5.73 -14.00
N THR A 113 -8.10 5.45 -13.24
CA THR A 113 -7.05 4.49 -13.61
C THR A 113 -7.22 3.11 -12.96
N GLY A 114 -8.33 2.85 -12.27
CA GLY A 114 -8.64 1.54 -11.70
C GLY A 114 -7.74 1.10 -10.54
N LYS A 115 -7.18 2.05 -9.79
CA LYS A 115 -6.25 1.78 -8.68
C LYS A 115 -6.96 1.44 -7.39
N THR A 116 -6.27 0.66 -6.56
CA THR A 116 -6.69 0.33 -5.20
C THR A 116 -5.72 0.93 -4.18
N TYR A 117 -6.25 1.58 -3.15
CA TYR A 117 -5.45 2.02 -2.01
C TYR A 117 -5.18 0.83 -1.09
N LEU A 118 -3.91 0.56 -0.80
CA LEU A 118 -3.49 -0.43 0.19
C LEU A 118 -3.11 0.27 1.49
N VAL A 119 -3.71 -0.18 2.59
CA VAL A 119 -3.28 0.15 3.95
C VAL A 119 -2.14 -0.80 4.32
N ASP A 120 -0.96 -0.24 4.63
CA ASP A 120 0.20 -0.99 5.08
C ASP A 120 0.11 -1.29 6.58
N PHE A 121 -0.21 -2.53 6.93
CA PHE A 121 -0.35 -2.94 8.32
C PHE A 121 1.02 -3.10 9.01
N SER A 122 2.06 -3.56 8.32
CA SER A 122 3.43 -3.64 8.88
C SER A 122 3.91 -2.27 9.32
N HIS A 123 3.68 -1.25 8.50
CA HIS A 123 4.07 0.11 8.83
C HIS A 123 3.34 0.66 10.06
N ILE A 124 2.05 0.38 10.22
CA ILE A 124 1.28 0.76 11.42
C ILE A 124 1.89 0.11 12.67
N LEU A 125 2.26 -1.17 12.60
CA LEU A 125 2.88 -1.88 13.72
C LEU A 125 4.26 -1.31 14.07
N LYS A 126 5.07 -0.95 13.08
CA LYS A 126 6.43 -0.42 13.26
C LYS A 126 6.47 1.01 13.84
N VAL A 127 5.45 1.83 13.59
CA VAL A 127 5.38 3.21 14.12
C VAL A 127 4.83 3.19 15.55
N GLU A 128 5.43 3.91 16.50
CA GLU A 128 5.03 3.88 17.91
C GLU A 128 4.50 5.22 18.45
N GLY A 129 3.77 5.14 19.57
CA GLY A 129 3.26 6.27 20.34
C GLY A 129 2.44 7.27 19.52
N LYS A 130 2.62 8.56 19.80
CA LYS A 130 1.89 9.66 19.15
C LYS A 130 2.02 9.67 17.62
N LYS A 131 3.12 9.13 17.07
CA LYS A 131 3.29 9.02 15.61
C LYS A 131 2.31 8.01 15.01
N ARG A 132 2.01 6.92 15.72
CA ARG A 132 1.03 5.92 15.29
C ARG A 132 -0.37 6.52 15.25
N ASP A 133 -0.74 7.30 16.26
CA ASP A 133 -2.03 7.98 16.32
C ASP A 133 -2.23 8.94 15.14
N LEU A 134 -1.18 9.71 14.81
CA LEU A 134 -1.18 10.60 13.66
C LEU A 134 -1.29 9.83 12.34
N LEU A 135 -0.56 8.73 12.20
CA LEU A 135 -0.61 7.85 11.02
C LEU A 135 -2.01 7.27 10.83
N LEU A 136 -2.58 6.64 11.86
CA LEU A 136 -3.95 6.11 11.83
C LEU A 136 -4.95 7.19 11.45
N GLY A 137 -4.76 8.40 11.98
CA GLY A 137 -5.59 9.53 11.62
C GLY A 137 -5.53 9.89 10.13
N ARG A 138 -4.35 9.87 9.52
CA ARG A 138 -4.19 10.13 8.08
C ARG A 138 -4.76 9.00 7.23
N ILE A 139 -4.59 7.74 7.65
CA ILE A 139 -5.17 6.58 6.98
C ILE A 139 -6.71 6.67 6.98
N LYS A 140 -7.34 6.95 8.14
CA LYS A 140 -8.81 7.15 8.21
C LYS A 140 -9.29 8.28 7.29
N GLN A 141 -8.53 9.38 7.20
CA GLN A 141 -8.84 10.47 6.25
C GLN A 141 -8.78 9.99 4.79
N ASN A 142 -7.71 9.28 4.42
CA ASN A 142 -7.54 8.75 3.06
C ASN A 142 -8.66 7.78 2.71
N ILE A 143 -9.02 6.87 3.62
CA ILE A 143 -10.13 5.93 3.45
C ILE A 143 -11.46 6.66 3.23
N LYS A 144 -11.74 7.72 4.00
CA LYS A 144 -12.95 8.54 3.82
C LYS A 144 -12.99 9.19 2.42
N ILE A 145 -11.86 9.70 1.94
CA ILE A 145 -11.74 10.25 0.59
C ILE A 145 -11.95 9.14 -0.45
N CYS A 146 -11.28 7.99 -0.32
CA CYS A 146 -11.45 6.85 -1.20
C CYS A 146 -12.92 6.40 -1.30
N LYS A 147 -13.61 6.26 -0.17
CA LYS A 147 -15.05 5.96 -0.12
C LYS A 147 -15.89 6.97 -0.89
N LYS A 148 -15.67 8.27 -0.67
CA LYS A 148 -16.38 9.36 -1.36
C LYS A 148 -16.23 9.28 -2.88
N PHE A 149 -15.03 8.93 -3.35
CA PHE A 149 -14.70 8.85 -4.78
C PHE A 149 -14.77 7.43 -5.35
N LYS A 150 -15.28 6.45 -4.59
CA LYS A 150 -15.41 5.05 -4.98
C LYS A 150 -14.08 4.40 -5.41
N VAL A 151 -12.98 4.79 -4.77
CA VAL A 151 -11.67 4.12 -4.92
C VAL A 151 -11.66 2.88 -4.01
N PRO A 152 -11.39 1.67 -4.53
CA PRO A 152 -11.28 0.47 -3.71
C PRO A 152 -10.18 0.62 -2.64
N VAL A 153 -10.46 0.11 -1.44
CA VAL A 153 -9.50 0.08 -0.33
C VAL A 153 -9.32 -1.37 0.10
N GLN A 154 -8.07 -1.78 0.27
CA GLN A 154 -7.68 -3.07 0.84
C GLN A 154 -6.60 -2.85 1.89
N ILE A 155 -6.33 -3.88 2.68
CA ILE A 155 -5.25 -3.89 3.67
C ILE A 155 -4.29 -5.02 3.29
N ALA A 156 -2.99 -4.75 3.43
CA ALA A 156 -1.96 -5.75 3.23
C ALA A 156 -1.03 -5.76 4.44
N THR A 157 -0.59 -6.95 4.86
CA THR A 157 0.39 -7.08 5.94
C THR A 157 1.73 -6.56 5.51
N PHE A 158 2.10 -6.71 4.23
CA PHE A 158 3.48 -6.54 3.77
C PHE A 158 4.48 -7.27 4.68
N ALA A 159 4.07 -8.45 5.18
CA ALA A 159 4.88 -9.23 6.09
C ALA A 159 6.20 -9.64 5.43
N GLU A 160 7.29 -9.46 6.15
CA GLU A 160 8.63 -9.88 5.72
C GLU A 160 8.96 -11.29 6.23
N ASP A 161 8.21 -11.77 7.23
CA ASP A 161 8.34 -13.07 7.87
C ASP A 161 6.99 -13.64 8.33
N GLU A 162 7.02 -14.90 8.77
CA GLU A 162 5.85 -15.64 9.26
C GLU A 162 5.15 -14.96 10.44
N TYR A 163 5.86 -14.16 11.25
CA TYR A 163 5.31 -13.48 12.42
C TYR A 163 4.58 -12.19 12.05
N GLY A 164 4.88 -11.62 10.88
CA GLY A 164 4.17 -10.46 10.33
C GLY A 164 2.77 -10.79 9.78
N LEU A 165 2.50 -12.05 9.44
CA LEU A 165 1.20 -12.49 8.93
C LEU A 165 0.10 -12.35 9.98
N ARG A 166 -1.11 -12.07 9.53
CA ARG A 166 -2.31 -11.98 10.38
C ARG A 166 -3.45 -12.77 9.77
N ASN A 167 -4.37 -13.21 10.62
CA ASN A 167 -5.58 -13.87 10.16
C ASN A 167 -6.37 -12.90 9.24
N PRO A 168 -6.85 -13.34 8.07
CA PRO A 168 -7.65 -12.50 7.18
C PRO A 168 -8.88 -11.87 7.85
N SER A 169 -9.47 -12.54 8.84
CA SER A 169 -10.62 -12.03 9.60
C SER A 169 -10.24 -10.82 10.46
N ASP A 170 -9.06 -10.85 11.08
CA ASP A 170 -8.54 -9.76 11.92
C ASP A 170 -8.20 -8.54 11.06
N LEU A 171 -7.56 -8.76 9.91
CA LEU A 171 -7.26 -7.69 8.95
C LEU A 171 -8.54 -7.00 8.46
N LYS A 172 -9.58 -7.79 8.14
CA LYS A 172 -10.89 -7.24 7.77
C LYS A 172 -11.52 -6.46 8.91
N ALA A 173 -11.46 -6.97 10.15
CA ALA A 173 -11.98 -6.27 11.33
C ALA A 173 -11.25 -4.95 11.57
N PHE A 174 -9.93 -4.95 11.44
CA PHE A 174 -9.12 -3.75 11.56
C PHE A 174 -9.43 -2.73 10.47
N LEU A 175 -9.56 -3.17 9.21
CA LEU A 175 -9.96 -2.28 8.12
C LEU A 175 -11.33 -1.65 8.38
N ARG A 176 -12.31 -2.43 8.90
CA ARG A 176 -13.63 -1.92 9.32
C ARG A 176 -13.53 -0.83 10.39
N TYR A 177 -12.64 -0.98 11.37
CA TYR A 177 -12.40 0.05 12.39
C TYR A 177 -11.83 1.36 11.83
N LEU A 178 -11.10 1.28 10.71
CA LEU A 178 -10.55 2.45 10.03
C LEU A 178 -11.54 3.15 9.10
N THR A 179 -12.67 2.51 8.77
CA THR A 179 -13.61 2.97 7.75
C THR A 179 -14.73 3.84 8.30
#